data_AF-A0A9E0E5W1-F1
#
_entry.id   AF-A0A9E0E5W1-F1
#
_cell.length_a   1.000
_cell.length_b   1.000
_cell.length_c   1.000
_cell.angle_alpha   90.00
_cell.angle_beta   90.00
_cell.angle_gamma   90.00
#
_symmetry.space_group_name_H-M   'P 1'
#
loop_
_entity.id
_entity.type
_entity.pdbx_description
1 polymer ?
#
loop_
_entity_poly.entity_id
_entity_poly.type
_entity_poly.pdbx_seq_one_letter_code
_entity_poly.pdbx_strand_id
1 'polypeptide(L)'
;PYVSKFRYDCAIRLDTLLPHKYTGYDDRSSLITLSSASKYLVSKTGGLVPYGFAYESENDDYVMYNNDNALPLGFTYDKAVNKNEWEGLSAVDKQKAMLQAVVIDRSGKDTREALPDRVSVKDLSYDSQIKDYTMNYDAKEVQCTDNTFAVTKAGARVTFNFTGSGAGETYFNINGLDYEGAAQFQLYFGKKKFDPLDLYSKSDWKELSHNEKKKIFKNFIYWTQSTSSVKLGITTDTGVTKSMNYFTSDYSYYSNQHDFSVNMGYSEENVTSVTVTFQKIGVYSYDDIQIVCQPMDSYTDEINTLKENVLTDVELGNNKVTGQITLDRNKYLCLTIPYSKGWKVYVDGERQKLYNANGQYMAVYLTSGTHNVTLKYSTPLLKEGALVSLAGVAIFAMQLVINKRKKRE
;
A
#
# COMPACT_ATOMS: atom_id res chain seq x y z
N PRO A 1 -8.67 8.01 -6.26
CA PRO A 1 -7.41 7.77 -6.99
C PRO A 1 -6.16 7.88 -6.08
N TYR A 2 -6.07 8.92 -5.24
CA TYR A 2 -4.87 9.18 -4.41
C TYR A 2 -4.60 8.09 -3.37
N VAL A 3 -5.60 7.63 -2.62
CA VAL A 3 -5.45 6.54 -1.63
C VAL A 3 -4.98 5.23 -2.27
N SER A 4 -5.56 4.85 -3.42
CA SER A 4 -5.12 3.64 -4.14
C SER A 4 -3.69 3.79 -4.63
N LYS A 5 -3.35 4.93 -5.26
CA LYS A 5 -1.99 5.21 -5.74
C LYS A 5 -0.98 5.16 -4.60
N PHE A 6 -1.28 5.81 -3.47
CA PHE A 6 -0.41 5.79 -2.29
C PHE A 6 -0.07 4.37 -1.81
N ARG A 7 -1.06 3.46 -1.81
CA ARG A 7 -0.83 2.05 -1.43
C ARG A 7 0.13 1.35 -2.39
N TYR A 8 0.03 1.62 -3.69
CA TYR A 8 0.96 1.10 -4.69
C TYR A 8 2.35 1.71 -4.51
N ASP A 9 2.44 3.04 -4.32
CA ASP A 9 3.71 3.74 -4.12
C ASP A 9 4.45 3.22 -2.87
N CYS A 10 3.73 2.78 -1.84
CA CYS A 10 4.26 2.17 -0.60
C CYS A 10 4.40 0.63 -0.65
N ALA A 11 4.20 0.01 -1.82
CA ALA A 11 4.27 -1.43 -2.03
C ALA A 11 3.42 -2.26 -1.03
N ILE A 12 2.26 -1.75 -0.64
CA ILE A 12 1.41 -2.39 0.37
C ILE A 12 0.73 -3.60 -0.28
N ARG A 13 0.83 -4.78 0.36
CA ARG A 13 0.10 -5.96 -0.10
C ARG A 13 -1.41 -5.74 0.03
N LEU A 14 -2.16 -6.23 -0.97
CA LEU A 14 -3.62 -6.12 -1.00
C LEU A 14 -4.24 -7.51 -0.99
N ASP A 15 -5.03 -7.81 0.04
CA ASP A 15 -5.74 -9.10 0.12
C ASP A 15 -6.81 -9.20 -0.98
N THR A 16 -7.39 -8.07 -1.39
CA THR A 16 -8.34 -7.97 -2.50
C THR A 16 -8.11 -6.66 -3.26
N LEU A 17 -8.01 -6.74 -4.59
CA LEU A 17 -7.94 -5.58 -5.48
C LEU A 17 -9.35 -5.05 -5.79
N LEU A 18 -10.05 -4.56 -4.77
CA LEU A 18 -11.30 -3.83 -4.96
C LEU A 18 -11.02 -2.32 -4.78
N PRO A 19 -11.18 -1.48 -5.81
CA PRO A 19 -10.77 -0.07 -5.74
C PRO A 19 -11.59 0.77 -4.73
N HIS A 20 -12.67 0.22 -4.19
CA HIS A 20 -13.53 0.84 -3.19
C HIS A 20 -13.40 0.21 -1.79
N LYS A 21 -12.53 -0.80 -1.61
CA LYS A 21 -12.34 -1.48 -0.32
C LYS A 21 -10.85 -1.50 0.04
N TYR A 22 -10.52 -0.91 1.18
CA TYR A 22 -9.16 -0.85 1.70
C TYR A 22 -9.11 -1.52 3.07
N THR A 23 -8.08 -2.32 3.32
CA THR A 23 -7.84 -2.99 4.60
C THR A 23 -6.48 -2.57 5.16
N GLY A 24 -6.49 -1.96 6.35
CA GLY A 24 -5.30 -1.62 7.17
C GLY A 24 -4.16 -0.91 6.43
N TYR A 25 -2.92 -1.00 6.91
CA TYR A 25 -1.71 -0.64 6.16
C TYR A 25 -0.67 -1.75 6.28
N ASP A 26 -1.13 -3.00 6.13
CA ASP A 26 -0.34 -4.21 6.39
C ASP A 26 0.31 -4.23 7.78
N ASP A 27 -0.43 -3.78 8.81
CA ASP A 27 0.03 -3.73 10.21
C ASP A 27 1.27 -2.84 10.44
N ARG A 28 1.65 -1.97 9.49
CA ARG A 28 2.83 -1.10 9.60
C ARG A 28 2.59 0.06 10.57
N SER A 29 3.32 0.09 11.68
CA SER A 29 3.14 1.08 12.75
C SER A 29 3.16 2.52 12.24
N SER A 30 4.17 2.90 11.45
CA SER A 30 4.32 4.26 10.92
C SER A 30 3.14 4.72 10.08
N LEU A 31 2.67 3.88 9.15
CA LEU A 31 1.56 4.25 8.26
C LEU A 31 0.22 4.31 8.99
N ILE A 32 0.00 3.43 9.97
CA ILE A 32 -1.21 3.46 10.79
C ILE A 32 -1.22 4.73 11.65
N THR A 33 -0.12 5.08 12.30
CA THR A 33 -0.04 6.31 13.10
C THR A 33 -0.20 7.57 12.24
N LEU A 34 0.45 7.63 11.07
CA LEU A 34 0.29 8.72 10.09
C LEU A 34 -1.13 8.85 9.53
N SER A 35 -1.99 7.84 9.72
CA SER A 35 -3.41 7.90 9.38
C SER A 35 -4.30 8.45 10.49
N SER A 36 -3.72 8.92 11.60
CA SER A 36 -4.42 9.38 12.81
C SER A 36 -5.31 8.30 13.44
N ALA A 37 -5.00 7.01 13.22
CA ALA A 37 -5.74 5.92 13.81
C ALA A 37 -5.44 5.81 15.31
N SER A 38 -6.44 6.07 16.15
CA SER A 38 -6.34 5.97 17.61
C SER A 38 -6.65 4.59 18.17
N LYS A 39 -7.41 3.77 17.43
CA LYS A 39 -7.81 2.42 17.81
C LYS A 39 -7.43 1.43 16.72
N TYR A 40 -7.10 0.21 17.12
CA TYR A 40 -6.82 -0.90 16.22
C TYR A 40 -7.58 -2.15 16.66
N LEU A 41 -8.21 -2.83 15.70
CA LEU A 41 -8.98 -4.04 15.94
C LEU A 41 -8.26 -5.24 15.33
N VAL A 42 -8.03 -6.27 16.14
CA VAL A 42 -7.39 -7.52 15.73
C VAL A 42 -8.36 -8.67 15.98
N SER A 43 -8.50 -9.59 15.04
CA SER A 43 -9.35 -10.77 15.26
C SER A 43 -8.68 -11.73 16.24
N LYS A 44 -9.46 -12.32 17.15
CA LYS A 44 -8.98 -13.38 18.05
C LYS A 44 -8.51 -14.64 17.30
N THR A 45 -8.92 -14.80 16.04
CA THR A 45 -8.50 -15.91 15.18
C THR A 45 -7.16 -15.67 14.47
N GLY A 46 -6.60 -14.47 14.60
CA GLY A 46 -5.30 -14.10 14.05
C GLY A 46 -5.18 -12.62 13.70
N GLY A 47 -3.94 -12.16 13.65
CA GLY A 47 -3.57 -10.80 13.27
C GLY A 47 -2.39 -10.30 14.09
N LEU A 48 -1.74 -9.25 13.62
CA LEU A 48 -0.59 -8.66 14.29
C LEU A 48 -1.02 -7.40 15.01
N VAL A 49 -0.41 -7.18 16.17
CA VAL A 49 -0.52 -5.92 16.90
C VAL A 49 0.70 -5.09 16.48
N PRO A 50 0.51 -3.93 15.84
CA PRO A 50 1.63 -3.07 15.49
C PRO A 50 2.34 -2.55 16.75
N TYR A 51 3.61 -2.16 16.60
CA TYR A 51 4.35 -1.49 17.66
C TYR A 51 3.66 -0.19 18.10
N GLY A 52 3.60 0.05 19.42
CA GLY A 52 2.96 1.24 20.02
C GLY A 52 1.46 1.12 20.30
N PHE A 53 0.91 -0.09 20.24
CA PHE A 53 -0.50 -0.37 20.50
C PHE A 53 -0.68 -1.18 21.80
N ALA A 54 -1.39 -0.59 22.77
CA ALA A 54 -1.67 -1.21 24.07
C ALA A 54 -3.08 -1.82 24.09
N TYR A 55 -3.24 -2.96 24.78
CA TYR A 55 -4.55 -3.58 24.96
C TYR A 55 -5.54 -2.61 25.66
N GLU A 56 -6.79 -2.59 25.21
CA GLU A 56 -7.85 -1.80 25.84
C GLU A 56 -9.05 -2.65 26.24
N SER A 57 -9.63 -3.40 25.30
CA SER A 57 -10.82 -4.21 25.54
C SER A 57 -10.94 -5.34 24.52
N GLU A 58 -11.85 -6.28 24.74
CA GLU A 58 -12.14 -7.35 23.79
C GLU A 58 -13.62 -7.75 23.82
N ASN A 59 -14.08 -8.35 22.73
CA ASN A 59 -15.35 -9.07 22.66
C ASN A 59 -15.10 -10.52 22.18
N ASP A 60 -16.15 -11.24 21.78
CA ASP A 60 -16.03 -12.64 21.36
C ASP A 60 -15.16 -12.83 20.11
N ASP A 61 -15.12 -11.84 19.21
CA ASP A 61 -14.49 -11.96 17.89
C ASP A 61 -13.18 -11.16 17.75
N TYR A 62 -13.05 -10.05 18.49
CA TYR A 62 -12.01 -9.04 18.31
C TYR A 62 -11.41 -8.55 19.62
N VAL A 63 -10.14 -8.18 19.56
CA VAL A 63 -9.41 -7.43 20.58
C VAL A 63 -9.17 -6.03 20.06
N MET A 64 -9.49 -5.03 20.88
CA MET A 64 -9.27 -3.62 20.62
C MET A 64 -8.03 -3.13 21.35
N TYR A 65 -7.18 -2.44 20.61
CA TYR A 65 -5.95 -1.82 21.09
C TYR A 65 -6.03 -0.30 20.92
N ASN A 66 -5.46 0.42 21.87
CA ASN A 66 -5.26 1.85 21.82
C ASN A 66 -3.88 2.17 21.23
N ASN A 67 -3.81 3.13 20.31
CA ASN A 67 -2.56 3.67 19.81
C ASN A 67 -2.07 4.77 20.75
N ASP A 68 -1.06 4.49 21.56
CA ASP A 68 -0.49 5.47 22.49
C ASP A 68 0.25 6.59 21.73
N ASN A 69 0.60 6.31 20.47
CA ASN A 69 1.24 7.22 19.54
C ASN A 69 0.26 7.93 18.60
N ALA A 70 -1.06 7.84 18.81
CA ALA A 70 -2.07 8.43 17.91
C ALA A 70 -1.79 9.91 17.59
N LEU A 71 -1.77 10.24 16.30
CA LEU A 71 -1.73 11.63 15.83
C LEU A 71 -3.16 12.20 15.75
N PRO A 72 -3.36 13.49 16.10
CA PRO A 72 -4.65 14.14 15.89
C PRO A 72 -4.96 14.31 14.39
N LEU A 73 -6.18 14.77 14.06
CA LEU A 73 -6.61 14.98 12.66
C LEU A 73 -5.68 15.94 11.90
N GLY A 74 -5.12 16.93 12.60
CA GLY A 74 -4.17 17.89 12.06
C GLY A 74 -2.91 17.95 12.91
N PHE A 75 -1.76 17.69 12.31
CA PHE A 75 -0.44 17.72 12.94
C PHE A 75 0.58 18.36 12.00
N THR A 76 1.78 18.68 12.47
CA THR A 76 2.70 19.56 11.73
C THR A 76 4.00 18.91 11.30
N TYR A 77 4.60 19.47 10.25
CA TYR A 77 5.94 19.17 9.77
C TYR A 77 6.74 20.46 9.61
N ASP A 78 8.00 20.43 10.01
CA ASP A 78 8.95 21.53 9.77
C ASP A 78 9.46 21.58 8.33
N LYS A 79 9.49 20.42 7.66
CA LYS A 79 10.18 20.25 6.38
C LYS A 79 9.26 19.60 5.37
N ALA A 80 9.52 19.88 4.09
CA ALA A 80 8.84 19.22 2.98
C ALA A 80 9.84 18.54 2.04
N VAL A 81 9.45 17.37 1.51
CA VAL A 81 10.19 16.67 0.44
C VAL A 81 9.34 16.61 -0.83
N ASN A 82 10.01 16.58 -1.98
CA ASN A 82 9.31 16.41 -3.25
C ASN A 82 8.88 14.95 -3.43
N LYS A 83 7.63 14.72 -3.81
CA LYS A 83 7.11 13.39 -4.11
C LYS A 83 7.97 12.62 -5.12
N ASN A 84 8.51 13.27 -6.15
CA ASN A 84 9.34 12.58 -7.15
C ASN A 84 10.65 12.02 -6.55
N GLU A 85 11.22 12.69 -5.55
CA GLU A 85 12.40 12.20 -4.83
C GLU A 85 12.01 11.06 -3.88
N TRP A 86 10.85 11.18 -3.23
CA TRP A 86 10.30 10.17 -2.33
C TRP A 86 9.87 8.87 -3.05
N GLU A 87 9.35 8.95 -4.28
CA GLU A 87 8.93 7.79 -5.06
C GLU A 87 10.10 6.82 -5.32
N GLY A 88 11.35 7.32 -5.36
CA GLY A 88 12.57 6.53 -5.54
C GLY A 88 13.11 5.84 -4.28
N LEU A 89 12.51 6.07 -3.11
CA LEU A 89 12.88 5.40 -1.86
C LEU A 89 12.32 3.96 -1.80
N SER A 90 12.95 3.11 -0.99
CA SER A 90 12.41 1.80 -0.64
C SER A 90 11.07 1.93 0.09
N ALA A 91 10.25 0.87 0.10
CA ALA A 91 8.94 0.91 0.77
C ALA A 91 9.02 1.24 2.27
N VAL A 92 10.08 0.79 2.94
CA VAL A 92 10.35 1.04 4.37
C VAL A 92 10.91 2.46 4.58
N ASP A 93 11.78 2.94 3.69
CA ASP A 93 12.29 4.31 3.78
C ASP A 93 11.22 5.36 3.46
N LYS A 94 10.23 5.01 2.61
CA LYS A 94 9.08 5.88 2.31
C LYS A 94 8.28 6.23 3.55
N GLN A 95 7.98 5.24 4.39
CA GLN A 95 7.26 5.47 5.66
C GLN A 95 8.12 6.23 6.66
N LYS A 96 9.42 5.94 6.73
CA LYS A 96 10.37 6.65 7.59
C LYS A 96 10.49 8.12 7.22
N ALA A 97 10.59 8.42 5.92
CA ALA A 97 10.62 9.79 5.41
C ALA A 97 9.36 10.57 5.76
N MET A 98 8.18 9.93 5.68
CA MET A 98 6.91 10.56 6.05
C MET A 98 6.75 10.80 7.55
N LEU A 99 7.58 10.21 8.43
CA LEU A 99 7.61 10.58 9.85
C LEU A 99 8.42 11.87 10.09
N GLN A 100 9.31 12.25 9.17
CA GLN A 100 10.24 13.38 9.33
C GLN A 100 9.89 14.61 8.50
N ALA A 101 9.25 14.42 7.34
CA ALA A 101 8.91 15.52 6.42
C ALA A 101 7.61 15.23 5.66
N VAL A 102 6.86 16.29 5.36
CA VAL A 102 5.66 16.16 4.52
C VAL A 102 6.06 15.94 3.07
N VAL A 103 5.51 14.90 2.45
CA VAL A 103 5.76 14.60 1.02
C VAL A 103 4.77 15.38 0.18
N ILE A 104 5.25 16.36 -0.60
CA ILE A 104 4.38 17.24 -1.39
C ILE A 104 4.42 16.84 -2.87
N ASP A 105 3.25 16.50 -3.42
CA ASP A 105 3.06 16.27 -4.85
C ASP A 105 2.99 17.61 -5.59
N ARG A 106 3.96 17.85 -6.47
CA ARG A 106 4.07 19.07 -7.27
C ARG A 106 3.66 18.87 -8.74
N SER A 107 3.03 17.74 -9.08
CA SER A 107 2.62 17.46 -10.46
C SER A 107 1.63 18.51 -10.99
N GLY A 108 1.84 18.98 -12.22
CA GLY A 108 0.95 19.93 -12.89
C GLY A 108 1.38 21.41 -12.81
N LYS A 109 0.45 22.31 -12.49
CA LYS A 109 0.67 23.78 -12.51
C LYS A 109 1.62 24.28 -11.42
N ASP A 110 1.88 23.45 -10.41
CA ASP A 110 2.63 23.79 -9.20
C ASP A 110 4.15 23.54 -9.31
N THR A 111 4.63 23.16 -10.49
CA THR A 111 6.05 22.85 -10.77
C THR A 111 6.96 24.06 -10.75
N ARG A 112 6.42 25.29 -10.89
CA ARG A 112 7.23 26.52 -11.00
C ARG A 112 7.41 27.30 -9.70
N GLU A 113 6.56 27.09 -8.70
CA GLU A 113 6.62 27.81 -7.43
C GLU A 113 7.70 27.24 -6.50
N ALA A 114 8.36 28.06 -5.69
CA ALA A 114 9.25 27.54 -4.65
C ALA A 114 8.44 26.76 -3.61
N LEU A 115 8.98 25.63 -3.13
CA LEU A 115 8.42 24.89 -2.02
C LEU A 115 9.12 25.38 -0.74
N PRO A 116 8.42 26.04 0.20
CA PRO A 116 9.00 26.45 1.47
C PRO A 116 9.63 25.29 2.25
N ASP A 117 10.72 25.56 2.97
CA ASP A 117 11.40 24.59 3.85
C ASP A 117 11.63 23.20 3.22
N ARG A 118 11.91 23.21 1.91
CA ARG A 118 12.21 22.00 1.15
C ARG A 118 13.57 21.44 1.56
N VAL A 119 13.62 20.13 1.79
CA VAL A 119 14.85 19.34 1.94
C VAL A 119 14.91 18.23 0.89
N SER A 120 16.09 17.68 0.65
CA SER A 120 16.20 16.45 -0.15
C SER A 120 15.88 15.24 0.73
N VAL A 121 15.37 14.17 0.13
CA VAL A 121 15.21 12.88 0.83
C VAL A 121 16.55 12.36 1.38
N LYS A 122 17.68 12.75 0.77
CA LYS A 122 19.04 12.39 1.23
C LYS A 122 19.44 13.05 2.54
N ASP A 123 18.75 14.13 2.94
CA ASP A 123 19.01 14.87 4.17
C ASP A 123 18.18 14.35 5.35
N LEU A 124 17.36 13.31 5.13
CA LEU A 124 16.59 12.62 6.15
C LEU A 124 17.39 11.48 6.78
N SER A 125 17.01 11.09 7.98
CA SER A 125 17.64 9.98 8.71
C SER A 125 16.96 8.66 8.38
N TYR A 126 17.75 7.64 8.05
CA TYR A 126 17.28 6.29 7.80
C TYR A 126 18.09 5.31 8.65
N ASP A 127 17.37 4.45 9.37
CA ASP A 127 17.89 3.43 10.28
C ASP A 127 17.44 2.01 9.84
N SER A 128 16.83 1.89 8.66
CA SER A 128 16.47 0.61 8.05
C SER A 128 17.73 -0.21 7.72
N GLN A 129 17.65 -1.52 7.94
CA GLN A 129 18.78 -2.44 7.80
C GLN A 129 18.43 -3.56 6.83
N ILE A 130 19.05 -3.53 5.65
CA ILE A 130 18.96 -4.64 4.69
C ILE A 130 19.81 -5.80 5.22
N LYS A 131 19.24 -7.00 5.28
CA LYS A 131 19.89 -8.21 5.79
C LYS A 131 20.28 -9.13 4.65
N ASP A 132 21.54 -9.58 4.70
CA ASP A 132 21.99 -10.71 3.89
C ASP A 132 21.25 -11.98 4.32
N TYR A 133 21.01 -12.86 3.36
CA TYR A 133 20.31 -14.11 3.60
C TYR A 133 20.91 -15.27 2.80
N THR A 134 20.62 -16.49 3.26
CA THR A 134 20.84 -17.72 2.51
C THR A 134 19.50 -18.39 2.24
N MET A 135 19.36 -19.04 1.08
CA MET A 135 18.13 -19.75 0.72
C MET A 135 18.27 -21.25 0.98
N ASN A 136 17.25 -21.84 1.59
CA ASN A 136 17.07 -23.28 1.74
C ASN A 136 15.76 -23.70 1.06
N TYR A 137 15.82 -24.71 0.19
CA TYR A 137 14.69 -25.19 -0.60
C TYR A 137 14.93 -26.63 -1.07
N ASP A 138 13.84 -27.36 -1.35
CA ASP A 138 13.94 -28.65 -2.03
C ASP A 138 14.08 -28.42 -3.55
N ALA A 139 15.27 -28.69 -4.08
CA ALA A 139 15.58 -28.53 -5.50
C ALA A 139 14.66 -29.37 -6.43
N LYS A 140 13.97 -30.39 -5.89
CA LYS A 140 12.96 -31.15 -6.65
C LYS A 140 11.63 -30.43 -6.79
N GLU A 141 11.33 -29.51 -5.88
CA GLU A 141 10.06 -28.78 -5.81
C GLU A 141 10.18 -27.32 -6.29
N VAL A 142 11.35 -26.70 -6.07
CA VAL A 142 11.68 -25.34 -6.53
C VAL A 142 13.08 -25.32 -7.10
N GLN A 143 13.21 -24.85 -8.33
CA GLN A 143 14.51 -24.64 -8.97
C GLN A 143 14.78 -23.14 -9.05
N CYS A 144 15.74 -22.68 -8.25
CA CYS A 144 16.16 -21.29 -8.21
C CYS A 144 17.28 -21.07 -9.21
N THR A 145 17.03 -20.29 -10.27
CA THR A 145 18.03 -19.92 -11.28
C THR A 145 17.94 -18.43 -11.56
N ASP A 146 19.06 -17.72 -11.43
CA ASP A 146 19.13 -16.26 -11.54
C ASP A 146 18.09 -15.58 -10.61
N ASN A 147 17.11 -14.87 -11.18
CA ASN A 147 16.00 -14.26 -10.45
C ASN A 147 14.66 -14.94 -10.74
N THR A 148 14.66 -16.27 -10.81
CA THR A 148 13.45 -17.06 -11.06
C THR A 148 13.32 -18.23 -10.10
N PHE A 149 12.08 -18.45 -9.65
CA PHE A 149 11.66 -19.68 -9.01
C PHE A 149 10.81 -20.49 -9.99
N ALA A 150 11.38 -21.55 -10.56
CA ALA A 150 10.61 -22.55 -11.29
C ALA A 150 10.02 -23.55 -10.29
N VAL A 151 8.75 -23.34 -9.95
CA VAL A 151 8.01 -24.14 -8.97
C VAL A 151 7.33 -25.30 -9.68
N THR A 152 7.76 -26.52 -9.37
CA THR A 152 7.27 -27.76 -10.00
C THR A 152 6.17 -28.44 -9.19
N LYS A 153 6.00 -28.05 -7.91
CA LYS A 153 5.00 -28.59 -7.00
C LYS A 153 4.24 -27.49 -6.26
N ALA A 154 2.92 -27.56 -6.27
CA ALA A 154 2.09 -26.66 -5.45
C ALA A 154 2.33 -26.91 -3.95
N GLY A 155 2.53 -25.83 -3.20
CA GLY A 155 2.89 -25.85 -1.79
C GLY A 155 4.39 -25.92 -1.53
N ALA A 156 5.23 -25.87 -2.57
CA ALA A 156 6.69 -25.82 -2.42
C ALA A 156 7.13 -24.57 -1.67
N ARG A 157 8.29 -24.67 -1.01
CA ARG A 157 8.78 -23.64 -0.08
C ARG A 157 10.21 -23.24 -0.36
N VAL A 158 10.48 -21.94 -0.19
CA VAL A 158 11.83 -21.37 -0.13
C VAL A 158 11.95 -20.64 1.20
N THR A 159 12.92 -21.04 2.02
CA THR A 159 13.22 -20.42 3.31
C THR A 159 14.45 -19.55 3.20
N PHE A 160 14.30 -18.27 3.50
CA PHE A 160 15.36 -17.28 3.58
C PHE A 160 15.83 -17.20 5.03
N ASN A 161 17.05 -17.63 5.30
CA ASN A 161 17.67 -17.58 6.63
C ASN A 161 18.57 -16.35 6.73
N PHE A 162 18.39 -15.54 7.76
CA PHE A 162 19.09 -14.29 7.99
C PHE A 162 19.26 -14.05 9.50
N THR A 163 19.92 -12.96 9.87
CA THR A 163 20.00 -12.52 11.27
C THR A 163 19.27 -11.19 11.42
N GLY A 164 18.08 -11.24 12.03
CA GLY A 164 17.31 -10.06 12.38
C GLY A 164 18.02 -9.18 13.42
N SER A 165 17.48 -7.99 13.66
CA SER A 165 18.06 -7.00 14.57
C SER A 165 17.43 -6.98 15.97
N GLY A 166 16.26 -7.61 16.14
CA GLY A 166 15.44 -7.44 17.34
C GLY A 166 14.87 -6.02 17.44
N ALA A 167 14.05 -5.78 18.46
CA ALA A 167 13.42 -4.49 18.78
C ALA A 167 12.91 -3.71 17.54
N GLY A 168 12.30 -4.41 16.58
CA GLY A 168 11.99 -3.81 15.29
C GLY A 168 11.01 -4.61 14.45
N GLU A 169 10.51 -3.97 13.40
CA GLU A 169 9.68 -4.62 12.39
C GLU A 169 10.55 -5.33 11.34
N THR A 170 10.12 -6.50 10.88
CA THR A 170 10.79 -7.23 9.80
C THR A 170 9.94 -7.20 8.54
N TYR A 171 10.53 -6.89 7.40
CA TYR A 171 9.86 -6.79 6.11
C TYR A 171 10.45 -7.78 5.11
N PHE A 172 9.59 -8.52 4.42
CA PHE A 172 9.94 -9.29 3.23
C PHE A 172 9.53 -8.49 1.99
N ASN A 173 10.52 -7.98 1.25
CA ASN A 173 10.31 -7.19 0.05
C ASN A 173 10.59 -8.05 -1.19
N ILE A 174 9.71 -7.98 -2.17
CA ILE A 174 9.91 -8.55 -3.51
C ILE A 174 9.52 -7.50 -4.55
N ASN A 175 10.48 -7.14 -5.39
CA ASN A 175 10.33 -6.12 -6.42
C ASN A 175 10.27 -6.78 -7.80
N GLY A 176 9.49 -6.22 -8.71
CA GLY A 176 9.36 -6.75 -10.08
C GLY A 176 8.77 -8.16 -10.14
N LEU A 177 7.93 -8.55 -9.17
CA LEU A 177 7.31 -9.88 -9.18
C LEU A 177 6.43 -10.05 -10.41
N ASP A 178 6.68 -11.14 -11.14
CA ASP A 178 5.78 -11.63 -12.18
C ASP A 178 5.61 -13.15 -12.07
N TYR A 179 4.53 -13.65 -12.68
CA TYR A 179 4.16 -15.06 -12.61
C TYR A 179 3.62 -15.56 -13.94
N GLU A 180 4.24 -16.63 -14.41
CA GLU A 180 3.75 -17.42 -15.54
C GLU A 180 3.36 -18.82 -15.07
N GLY A 181 2.06 -19.10 -15.09
CA GLY A 181 1.54 -20.40 -14.69
C GLY A 181 1.94 -21.53 -15.63
N ALA A 182 2.11 -22.72 -15.06
CA ALA A 182 2.33 -23.95 -15.81
C ALA A 182 1.38 -25.07 -15.36
N ALA A 183 0.87 -25.83 -16.31
CA ALA A 183 0.20 -27.09 -16.01
C ALA A 183 1.25 -28.15 -15.67
N GLN A 184 0.92 -29.08 -14.77
CA GLN A 184 1.82 -30.20 -14.42
C GLN A 184 2.24 -31.02 -15.65
N PHE A 185 1.39 -31.12 -16.67
CA PHE A 185 1.72 -31.77 -17.95
C PHE A 185 2.90 -31.10 -18.67
N GLN A 186 3.00 -29.77 -18.57
CA GLN A 186 4.08 -28.99 -19.19
C GLN A 186 5.44 -29.19 -18.50
N LEU A 187 5.50 -29.79 -17.31
CA LEU A 187 6.79 -30.18 -16.72
C LEU A 187 7.43 -31.31 -17.54
N TYR A 188 6.65 -32.29 -18.00
CA TYR A 188 7.14 -33.44 -18.77
C TYR A 188 7.36 -33.17 -20.27
N PHE A 189 6.61 -32.21 -20.83
CA PHE A 189 6.52 -32.00 -22.28
C PHE A 189 6.64 -30.54 -22.72
N GLY A 190 6.83 -29.61 -21.78
CA GLY A 190 6.85 -28.18 -22.05
C GLY A 190 8.26 -27.63 -22.28
N LYS A 191 8.39 -26.31 -22.09
CA LYS A 191 9.66 -25.59 -22.25
C LYS A 191 10.53 -25.75 -21.00
N LYS A 192 11.85 -25.77 -21.18
CA LYS A 192 12.84 -25.84 -20.09
C LYS A 192 12.64 -24.82 -18.97
N LYS A 193 12.09 -23.64 -19.24
CA LYS A 193 11.85 -22.64 -18.19
C LYS A 193 10.96 -23.13 -17.03
N PHE A 194 10.08 -24.12 -17.27
CA PHE A 194 9.21 -24.68 -16.24
C PHE A 194 9.89 -25.80 -15.43
N ASP A 195 10.98 -26.35 -15.96
CA ASP A 195 11.82 -27.38 -15.33
C ASP A 195 13.29 -27.21 -15.79
N PRO A 196 14.00 -26.15 -15.35
CA PRO A 196 15.36 -25.85 -15.81
C PRO A 196 16.39 -26.98 -15.65
N LEU A 197 16.21 -27.82 -14.62
CA LEU A 197 17.09 -28.93 -14.26
C LEU A 197 16.68 -30.26 -14.91
N ASP A 198 15.67 -30.25 -15.81
CA ASP A 198 15.15 -31.43 -16.51
C ASP A 198 14.80 -32.60 -15.56
N LEU A 199 14.15 -32.30 -14.42
CA LEU A 199 13.72 -33.29 -13.42
C LEU A 199 12.51 -34.14 -13.88
N TYR A 200 11.78 -33.67 -14.90
CA TYR A 200 10.60 -34.32 -15.44
C TYR A 200 10.85 -34.74 -16.89
N SER A 201 11.13 -36.03 -17.07
CA SER A 201 11.44 -36.61 -18.37
C SER A 201 10.27 -37.42 -18.95
N LYS A 202 10.36 -37.72 -20.25
CA LYS A 202 9.43 -38.66 -20.91
C LYS A 202 9.52 -40.08 -20.33
N SER A 203 10.66 -40.45 -19.72
CA SER A 203 10.84 -41.71 -18.99
C SER A 203 10.00 -41.71 -17.72
N ASP A 204 10.11 -40.68 -16.90
CA ASP A 204 9.34 -40.55 -15.65
C ASP A 204 7.84 -40.56 -15.94
N TRP A 205 7.42 -39.89 -17.03
CA TRP A 205 6.04 -39.97 -17.48
C TRP A 205 5.59 -41.40 -17.75
N LYS A 206 6.43 -42.26 -18.34
CA LYS A 206 6.06 -43.65 -18.64
C LYS A 206 5.88 -44.48 -17.37
N GLU A 207 6.60 -44.18 -16.31
CA GLU A 207 6.54 -44.88 -15.03
C GLU A 207 5.28 -44.55 -14.21
N LEU A 208 4.65 -43.39 -14.45
CA LEU A 208 3.38 -43.04 -13.79
C LEU A 208 2.27 -44.07 -14.04
N SER A 209 1.44 -44.29 -13.04
CA SER A 209 0.24 -45.13 -13.18
C SER A 209 -0.75 -44.54 -14.19
N HIS A 210 -1.61 -45.40 -14.74
CA HIS A 210 -2.66 -44.96 -15.66
C HIS A 210 -3.57 -43.88 -15.04
N ASN A 211 -3.87 -44.00 -13.74
CA ASN A 211 -4.71 -43.05 -13.02
C ASN A 211 -4.04 -41.68 -12.86
N GLU A 212 -2.74 -41.64 -12.57
CA GLU A 212 -1.98 -40.39 -12.48
C GLU A 212 -1.90 -39.69 -13.83
N LYS A 213 -1.55 -40.43 -14.90
CA LYS A 213 -1.53 -39.90 -16.27
C LYS A 213 -2.88 -39.30 -16.66
N LYS A 214 -3.97 -40.03 -16.39
CA LYS A 214 -5.34 -39.59 -16.68
C LYS A 214 -5.70 -38.33 -15.91
N LYS A 215 -5.30 -38.22 -14.63
CA LYS A 215 -5.52 -37.02 -13.79
C LYS A 215 -4.77 -35.81 -14.34
N ILE A 216 -3.48 -35.96 -14.63
CA ILE A 216 -2.63 -34.88 -15.16
C ILE A 216 -3.16 -34.39 -16.51
N PHE A 217 -3.47 -35.32 -17.41
CA PHE A 217 -3.98 -34.98 -18.74
C PHE A 217 -5.37 -34.33 -18.68
N LYS A 218 -6.29 -34.85 -17.85
CA LYS A 218 -7.61 -34.24 -17.63
C LYS A 218 -7.49 -32.81 -17.10
N ASN A 219 -6.57 -32.56 -16.18
CA ASN A 219 -6.35 -31.20 -15.67
C ASN A 219 -5.80 -30.28 -16.76
N PHE A 220 -4.89 -30.77 -17.62
CA PHE A 220 -4.31 -30.00 -18.72
C PHE A 220 -5.34 -29.57 -19.78
N ILE A 221 -6.25 -30.45 -20.20
CA ILE A 221 -7.24 -30.11 -21.25
C ILE A 221 -8.21 -28.97 -20.85
N TYR A 222 -8.41 -28.76 -19.54
CA TYR A 222 -9.23 -27.67 -19.00
C TYR A 222 -8.39 -26.56 -18.36
N TRP A 223 -7.07 -26.64 -18.49
CA TRP A 223 -6.15 -25.66 -17.91
C TRP A 223 -6.02 -24.46 -18.84
N THR A 224 -6.05 -23.27 -18.25
CA THR A 224 -5.72 -22.03 -18.94
C THR A 224 -4.46 -21.44 -18.32
N GLN A 225 -3.55 -20.94 -19.16
CA GLN A 225 -2.36 -20.22 -18.72
C GLN A 225 -2.71 -18.99 -17.87
N SER A 226 -3.85 -18.39 -18.18
CA SER A 226 -4.48 -17.32 -17.43
C SER A 226 -4.95 -17.81 -16.06
N THR A 227 -4.19 -17.57 -15.01
CA THR A 227 -4.73 -17.54 -13.64
C THR A 227 -4.81 -16.10 -13.17
N SER A 228 -6.03 -15.61 -12.96
CA SER A 228 -6.29 -14.22 -12.56
C SER A 228 -5.52 -13.78 -11.29
N SER A 229 -5.22 -14.71 -10.38
CA SER A 229 -4.28 -14.48 -9.30
C SER A 229 -3.54 -15.73 -8.84
N VAL A 230 -2.42 -15.49 -8.15
CA VAL A 230 -1.65 -16.48 -7.41
C VAL A 230 -1.38 -15.96 -6.00
N LYS A 231 -1.36 -16.86 -5.02
CA LYS A 231 -1.13 -16.52 -3.62
C LYS A 231 0.21 -17.08 -3.16
N LEU A 232 0.96 -16.25 -2.46
CA LEU A 232 2.18 -16.61 -1.74
C LEU A 232 1.87 -16.57 -0.25
N GLY A 233 2.15 -17.67 0.46
CA GLY A 233 2.18 -17.68 1.92
C GLY A 233 3.56 -17.24 2.41
N ILE A 234 3.62 -16.45 3.47
CA ILE A 234 4.87 -15.95 4.03
C ILE A 234 4.81 -16.17 5.54
N THR A 235 5.78 -16.92 6.08
CA THR A 235 5.79 -17.32 7.49
C THR A 235 7.16 -17.08 8.10
N THR A 236 7.25 -16.48 9.29
CA THR A 236 8.51 -16.36 10.05
C THR A 236 8.72 -17.56 10.98
N ASP A 237 9.95 -17.74 11.46
CA ASP A 237 10.28 -18.67 12.54
C ASP A 237 9.56 -18.35 13.87
N THR A 238 9.20 -17.09 14.09
CA THR A 238 8.39 -16.64 15.24
C THR A 238 6.90 -17.03 15.14
N GLY A 239 6.48 -17.68 14.06
CA GLY A 239 5.11 -18.16 13.86
C GLY A 239 4.15 -17.16 13.21
N VAL A 240 4.61 -15.96 12.88
CA VAL A 240 3.81 -14.98 12.14
C VAL A 240 3.57 -15.49 10.73
N THR A 241 2.30 -15.58 10.32
CA THR A 241 1.93 -16.01 8.97
C THR A 241 1.07 -14.96 8.28
N LYS A 242 1.47 -14.57 7.08
CA LYS A 242 0.74 -13.69 6.17
C LYS A 242 0.57 -14.34 4.81
N SER A 243 -0.31 -13.77 4.01
CA SER A 243 -0.41 -14.13 2.60
C SER A 243 -0.46 -12.90 1.72
N MET A 244 0.04 -13.05 0.50
CA MET A 244 0.06 -12.00 -0.50
C MET A 244 -0.51 -12.55 -1.80
N ASN A 245 -1.43 -11.81 -2.41
CA ASN A 245 -1.97 -12.14 -3.72
C ASN A 245 -1.24 -11.32 -4.79
N TYR A 246 -0.69 -12.00 -5.79
CA TYR A 246 -0.27 -11.40 -7.04
C TYR A 246 -1.39 -11.55 -8.07
N PHE A 247 -1.82 -10.45 -8.68
CA PHE A 247 -2.89 -10.42 -9.67
C PHE A 247 -2.31 -10.19 -11.05
N THR A 248 -2.53 -11.13 -11.96
CA THR A 248 -2.07 -11.05 -13.35
C THR A 248 -2.92 -10.08 -14.17
N SER A 249 -2.48 -9.76 -15.39
CA SER A 249 -3.24 -8.94 -16.36
C SER A 249 -4.65 -9.46 -16.67
N ASP A 250 -4.91 -10.74 -16.42
CA ASP A 250 -6.21 -11.38 -16.65
C ASP A 250 -7.24 -11.06 -15.55
N TYR A 251 -6.83 -10.40 -14.46
CA TYR A 251 -7.75 -9.98 -13.41
C TYR A 251 -8.52 -8.71 -13.81
N SER A 252 -9.84 -8.69 -13.63
CA SER A 252 -10.69 -7.56 -14.04
C SER A 252 -10.38 -6.24 -13.33
N TYR A 253 -9.73 -6.27 -12.16
CA TYR A 253 -9.23 -5.09 -11.45
C TYR A 253 -7.70 -5.05 -11.41
N TYR A 254 -7.04 -5.57 -12.45
CA TYR A 254 -5.59 -5.53 -12.56
C TYR A 254 -5.06 -4.11 -12.35
N SER A 255 -4.06 -3.98 -11.49
CA SER A 255 -3.52 -2.70 -11.03
C SER A 255 -2.07 -2.47 -11.42
N ASN A 256 -1.46 -3.40 -12.18
CA ASN A 256 -0.07 -3.31 -12.62
C ASN A 256 0.92 -3.14 -11.45
N GLN A 257 0.63 -3.78 -10.31
CA GLN A 257 1.49 -3.81 -9.13
C GLN A 257 2.39 -5.04 -9.18
N HIS A 258 3.70 -4.81 -9.19
CA HIS A 258 4.75 -5.84 -9.18
C HIS A 258 5.63 -5.77 -7.94
N ASP A 259 5.58 -4.65 -7.21
CA ASP A 259 6.39 -4.43 -6.01
C ASP A 259 5.54 -4.63 -4.75
N PHE A 260 6.09 -5.41 -3.82
CA PHE A 260 5.43 -5.74 -2.57
C PHE A 260 6.42 -5.72 -1.42
N SER A 261 5.99 -5.14 -0.31
CA SER A 261 6.70 -5.14 0.96
C SER A 261 5.74 -5.65 2.04
N VAL A 262 6.02 -6.84 2.54
CA VAL A 262 5.18 -7.55 3.49
C VAL A 262 5.77 -7.38 4.89
N ASN A 263 5.05 -6.66 5.76
CA ASN A 263 5.46 -6.47 7.15
C ASN A 263 5.16 -7.74 7.95
N MET A 264 6.17 -8.38 8.51
CA MET A 264 6.04 -9.57 9.36
C MET A 264 5.85 -9.22 10.84
N GLY A 265 5.64 -7.94 11.16
CA GLY A 265 5.35 -7.45 12.50
C GLY A 265 6.60 -7.10 13.29
N TYR A 266 6.35 -6.47 14.44
CA TYR A 266 7.36 -6.16 15.44
C TYR A 266 7.76 -7.41 16.22
N SER A 267 9.05 -7.56 16.48
CA SER A 267 9.60 -8.58 17.37
C SER A 267 10.68 -7.95 18.25
N GLU A 268 10.60 -8.21 19.56
CA GLU A 268 11.68 -7.88 20.49
C GLU A 268 12.92 -8.76 20.19
N GLU A 269 12.67 -10.04 19.93
CA GLU A 269 13.70 -11.04 19.60
C GLU A 269 14.06 -11.01 18.11
N ASN A 270 15.23 -11.55 17.77
CA ASN A 270 15.66 -11.69 16.38
C ASN A 270 14.75 -12.68 15.62
N VAL A 271 14.15 -12.21 14.53
CA VAL A 271 13.61 -13.09 13.48
C VAL A 271 14.78 -13.67 12.70
N THR A 272 14.81 -14.99 12.52
CA THR A 272 15.94 -15.69 11.88
C THR A 272 15.61 -16.29 10.52
N SER A 273 14.32 -16.45 10.20
CA SER A 273 13.94 -16.89 8.86
C SER A 273 12.58 -16.39 8.41
N VAL A 274 12.43 -16.27 7.09
CA VAL A 274 11.16 -16.05 6.40
C VAL A 274 11.01 -17.16 5.36
N THR A 275 9.89 -17.88 5.40
CA THR A 275 9.57 -18.95 4.46
C THR A 275 8.44 -18.52 3.54
N VAL A 276 8.73 -18.51 2.23
CA VAL A 276 7.74 -18.27 1.18
C VAL A 276 7.20 -19.60 0.68
N THR A 277 5.88 -19.75 0.66
CA THR A 277 5.15 -20.93 0.17
C THR A 277 4.40 -20.59 -1.12
N PHE A 278 4.72 -21.29 -2.20
CA PHE A 278 4.15 -21.10 -3.53
C PHE A 278 2.92 -21.98 -3.74
N GLN A 279 1.72 -21.40 -3.84
CA GLN A 279 0.49 -22.20 -3.93
C GLN A 279 0.20 -22.78 -5.31
N LYS A 280 0.92 -22.36 -6.36
CA LYS A 280 0.72 -22.83 -7.74
C LYS A 280 2.05 -23.19 -8.39
N ILE A 281 1.97 -24.09 -9.37
CA ILE A 281 3.08 -24.48 -10.24
C ILE A 281 3.24 -23.39 -11.31
N GLY A 282 4.47 -22.99 -11.59
CA GLY A 282 4.78 -21.96 -12.57
C GLY A 282 6.17 -21.37 -12.37
N VAL A 283 6.49 -20.37 -13.17
CA VAL A 283 7.72 -19.57 -13.03
C VAL A 283 7.34 -18.27 -12.36
N TYR A 284 8.00 -17.97 -11.24
CA TYR A 284 7.92 -16.69 -10.56
C TYR A 284 9.22 -15.95 -10.82
N SER A 285 9.18 -14.86 -11.57
CA SER A 285 10.33 -13.99 -11.80
C SER A 285 10.27 -12.77 -10.89
N TYR A 286 11.43 -12.22 -10.55
CA TYR A 286 11.55 -11.02 -9.74
C TYR A 286 12.78 -10.21 -10.17
N ASP A 287 12.83 -8.94 -9.80
CA ASP A 287 14.02 -8.11 -10.01
C ASP A 287 14.93 -8.18 -8.79
N ASP A 288 14.35 -8.15 -7.58
CA ASP A 288 15.09 -8.14 -6.33
C ASP A 288 14.25 -8.66 -5.17
N ILE A 289 14.89 -9.30 -4.19
CA ILE A 289 14.30 -9.72 -2.92
C ILE A 289 15.16 -9.18 -1.79
N GLN A 290 14.53 -8.50 -0.84
CA GLN A 290 15.23 -7.94 0.32
C GLN A 290 14.52 -8.32 1.60
N ILE A 291 15.32 -8.58 2.63
CA ILE A 291 14.84 -8.66 4.01
C ILE A 291 15.30 -7.40 4.70
N VAL A 292 14.35 -6.61 5.22
CA VAL A 292 14.63 -5.32 5.84
C VAL A 292 14.15 -5.33 7.29
N CYS A 293 15.05 -5.03 8.22
CA CYS A 293 14.69 -4.78 9.61
C CYS A 293 14.61 -3.27 9.85
N GLN A 294 13.51 -2.81 10.43
CA GLN A 294 13.29 -1.42 10.82
C GLN A 294 13.29 -1.33 12.35
N PRO A 295 14.38 -0.82 12.96
CA PRO A 295 14.40 -0.52 14.39
C PRO A 295 13.32 0.49 14.78
N MET A 296 12.79 0.37 15.99
CA MET A 296 11.75 1.26 16.52
C MET A 296 12.25 2.29 17.54
N ASP A 297 13.57 2.37 17.77
CA ASP A 297 14.17 3.25 18.79
C ASP A 297 13.79 4.73 18.61
N SER A 298 13.83 5.23 17.37
CA SER A 298 13.55 6.63 17.05
C SER A 298 12.08 6.93 16.79
N TYR A 299 11.22 5.90 16.73
CA TYR A 299 9.84 6.00 16.28
C TYR A 299 8.99 6.97 17.13
N THR A 300 9.06 6.82 18.46
CA THR A 300 8.26 7.63 19.38
C THR A 300 8.70 9.10 19.35
N ASP A 301 10.01 9.37 19.23
CA ASP A 301 10.55 10.73 19.16
C ASP A 301 10.15 11.45 17.87
N GLU A 302 10.14 10.74 16.74
CA GLU A 302 9.63 11.28 15.47
C GLU A 302 8.14 11.64 15.58
N ILE A 303 7.33 10.78 16.20
CA ILE A 303 5.90 11.06 16.42
C ILE A 303 5.70 12.24 17.37
N ASN A 304 6.50 12.36 18.42
CA ASN A 304 6.44 13.49 19.35
C ASN A 304 6.78 14.80 18.64
N THR A 305 7.72 14.77 17.69
CA THR A 305 8.04 15.93 16.83
C THR A 305 6.81 16.36 16.02
N LEU A 306 6.08 15.41 15.42
CA LEU A 306 4.84 15.70 14.69
C LEU A 306 3.73 16.29 15.58
N LYS A 307 3.75 15.97 16.88
CA LYS A 307 2.79 16.43 17.89
C LYS A 307 3.14 17.78 18.53
N GLU A 308 4.30 18.38 18.22
CA GLU A 308 4.70 19.67 18.80
C GLU A 308 3.63 20.75 18.63
N ASN A 309 3.05 20.84 17.43
CA ASN A 309 1.93 21.72 17.15
C ASN A 309 0.85 20.95 16.41
N VAL A 310 -0.36 20.98 16.96
CA VAL A 310 -1.51 20.22 16.48
C VAL A 310 -2.70 21.13 16.29
N LEU A 311 -3.61 20.73 15.41
CA LEU A 311 -4.87 21.40 15.21
C LEU A 311 -5.81 21.06 16.38
N THR A 312 -6.26 22.09 17.11
CA THR A 312 -7.21 21.98 18.22
C THR A 312 -8.59 22.51 17.80
N ASP A 313 -9.59 22.32 18.69
CA ASP A 313 -10.95 22.84 18.52
C ASP A 313 -11.57 22.44 17.16
N VAL A 314 -11.37 21.17 16.81
CA VAL A 314 -11.76 20.64 15.52
C VAL A 314 -13.27 20.48 15.47
N GLU A 315 -13.92 21.20 14.54
CA GLU A 315 -15.33 21.01 14.23
C GLU A 315 -15.50 20.38 12.85
N LEU A 316 -16.25 19.28 12.79
CA LEU A 316 -16.57 18.56 11.57
C LEU A 316 -18.03 18.83 11.20
N GLY A 317 -18.23 19.48 10.06
CA GLY A 317 -19.53 19.65 9.41
C GLY A 317 -19.59 18.92 8.07
N ASN A 318 -20.78 18.86 7.45
CA ASN A 318 -21.03 18.06 6.24
C ASN A 318 -20.04 18.32 5.09
N ASN A 319 -19.65 19.59 4.89
CA ASN A 319 -18.73 20.00 3.82
C ASN A 319 -17.68 21.00 4.35
N LYS A 320 -17.43 20.99 5.66
CA LYS A 320 -16.58 21.99 6.32
C LYS A 320 -15.81 21.34 7.46
N VAL A 321 -14.52 21.65 7.56
CA VAL A 321 -13.70 21.31 8.72
C VAL A 321 -13.07 22.60 9.22
N THR A 322 -13.12 22.86 10.52
CA THR A 322 -12.43 24.00 11.14
C THR A 322 -11.57 23.55 12.29
N GLY A 323 -10.58 24.37 12.64
CA GLY A 323 -9.78 24.21 13.84
C GLY A 323 -8.83 25.39 14.03
N GLN A 324 -8.21 25.45 15.19
CA GLN A 324 -7.22 26.46 15.54
C GLN A 324 -5.84 25.81 15.69
N ILE A 325 -4.79 26.55 15.35
CA ILE A 325 -3.42 26.12 15.56
C ILE A 325 -2.55 27.30 15.94
N THR A 326 -1.60 27.09 16.84
CA THR A 326 -0.58 28.07 17.20
C THR A 326 0.79 27.49 16.92
N LEU A 327 1.60 28.25 16.18
CA LEU A 327 2.92 27.86 15.70
C LEU A 327 4.00 28.82 16.20
N ASP A 328 5.11 28.27 16.66
CA ASP A 328 6.32 28.98 17.07
C ASP A 328 7.19 29.42 15.89
N ARG A 329 7.08 28.70 14.77
CA ARG A 329 7.77 28.95 13.50
C ARG A 329 6.88 28.56 12.32
N ASN A 330 7.31 28.86 11.11
CA ASN A 330 6.57 28.40 9.93
C ASN A 330 6.60 26.88 9.87
N LYS A 331 5.45 26.25 9.59
CA LYS A 331 5.32 24.80 9.49
C LYS A 331 4.26 24.45 8.44
N TYR A 332 4.32 23.21 7.96
CA TYR A 332 3.22 22.60 7.22
C TYR A 332 2.23 21.96 8.18
N LEU A 333 0.98 22.39 8.16
CA LEU A 333 -0.12 21.65 8.77
C LEU A 333 -0.57 20.56 7.80
N CYS A 334 -0.38 19.29 8.18
CA CYS A 334 -0.89 18.13 7.49
C CYS A 334 -2.22 17.70 8.12
N LEU A 335 -3.21 17.41 7.29
CA LEU A 335 -4.56 16.99 7.68
C LEU A 335 -4.81 15.60 7.11
N THR A 336 -5.16 14.63 7.96
CA THR A 336 -5.43 13.23 7.58
C THR A 336 -6.79 13.03 6.92
N ILE A 337 -7.18 14.01 6.09
CA ILE A 337 -8.35 13.98 5.22
C ILE A 337 -7.85 13.74 3.79
N PRO A 338 -8.39 12.75 3.06
CA PRO A 338 -7.92 12.45 1.71
C PRO A 338 -8.01 13.64 0.75
N TYR A 339 -6.96 13.87 -0.03
CA TYR A 339 -6.89 14.94 -1.01
C TYR A 339 -7.97 14.79 -2.09
N SER A 340 -8.60 15.91 -2.42
CA SER A 340 -9.51 16.04 -3.55
C SER A 340 -9.46 17.46 -4.10
N LYS A 341 -9.58 17.61 -5.42
CA LYS A 341 -9.67 18.92 -6.09
C LYS A 341 -10.86 19.77 -5.63
N GLY A 342 -11.84 19.15 -4.97
CA GLY A 342 -13.02 19.82 -4.42
C GLY A 342 -12.76 20.58 -3.12
N TRP A 343 -11.66 20.28 -2.41
CA TRP A 343 -11.30 20.97 -1.17
C TRP A 343 -10.62 22.31 -1.43
N LYS A 344 -10.94 23.28 -0.58
CA LYS A 344 -10.28 24.59 -0.51
C LYS A 344 -9.98 24.89 0.95
N VAL A 345 -8.80 25.46 1.21
CA VAL A 345 -8.39 25.88 2.55
C VAL A 345 -8.36 27.40 2.65
N TYR A 346 -8.78 27.90 3.81
CA TYR A 346 -8.76 29.30 4.20
C TYR A 346 -8.05 29.39 5.55
N VAL A 347 -7.09 30.31 5.66
CA VAL A 347 -6.35 30.59 6.88
C VAL A 347 -6.65 32.03 7.24
N ASP A 348 -7.23 32.25 8.42
CA ASP A 348 -7.71 33.56 8.88
C ASP A 348 -8.67 34.25 7.90
N GLY A 349 -9.48 33.44 7.21
CA GLY A 349 -10.45 33.90 6.21
C GLY A 349 -9.88 34.02 4.79
N GLU A 350 -8.55 34.06 4.62
CA GLU A 350 -7.90 34.21 3.34
C GLU A 350 -7.60 32.86 2.67
N ARG A 351 -7.84 32.76 1.37
CA ARG A 351 -7.65 31.50 0.63
C ARG A 351 -6.16 31.19 0.51
N GLN A 352 -5.76 30.00 0.97
CA GLN A 352 -4.38 29.53 0.87
C GLN A 352 -4.25 28.37 -0.13
N LYS A 353 -2.99 28.08 -0.49
CA LYS A 353 -2.64 26.93 -1.32
C LYS A 353 -2.82 25.63 -0.53
N LEU A 354 -3.47 24.67 -1.17
CA LEU A 354 -3.71 23.33 -0.61
C LEU A 354 -2.88 22.32 -1.39
N TYR A 355 -1.97 21.64 -0.70
CA TYR A 355 -1.08 20.64 -1.28
C TYR A 355 -1.67 19.23 -1.16
N ASN A 356 -1.38 18.37 -2.14
CA ASN A 356 -1.49 16.92 -1.99
C ASN A 356 -0.25 16.44 -1.22
N ALA A 357 -0.48 15.94 -0.01
CA ALA A 357 0.53 15.62 0.98
C ALA A 357 0.55 14.12 1.29
N ASN A 358 1.72 13.56 1.56
CA ASN A 358 1.92 12.15 1.92
C ASN A 358 1.20 11.18 0.96
N GLY A 359 1.17 11.53 -0.33
CA GLY A 359 0.55 10.79 -1.41
C GLY A 359 -0.99 10.70 -1.40
N GLN A 360 -1.65 10.90 -0.25
CA GLN A 360 -3.09 10.73 -0.08
C GLN A 360 -3.80 11.84 0.70
N TYR A 361 -3.10 12.62 1.52
CA TYR A 361 -3.64 13.60 2.46
C TYR A 361 -3.50 15.05 1.96
N MET A 362 -3.89 16.01 2.79
CA MET A 362 -3.82 17.43 2.46
C MET A 362 -2.84 18.15 3.38
N ALA A 363 -2.12 19.14 2.85
CA ALA A 363 -1.35 20.05 3.68
C ALA A 363 -1.50 21.52 3.27
N VAL A 364 -1.30 22.41 4.22
CA VAL A 364 -1.21 23.86 4.02
C VAL A 364 0.03 24.38 4.75
N TYR A 365 0.77 25.28 4.11
CA TYR A 365 1.90 25.94 4.73
C TYR A 365 1.40 27.15 5.54
N LEU A 366 1.82 27.25 6.79
CA LEU A 366 1.39 28.27 7.73
C LEU A 366 2.61 29.02 8.26
N THR A 367 2.46 30.33 8.44
CA THR A 367 3.47 31.16 9.10
C THR A 367 3.44 30.95 10.62
N SER A 368 4.46 31.43 11.34
CA SER A 368 4.41 31.52 12.80
C SER A 368 3.22 32.37 13.27
N GLY A 369 2.58 31.98 14.37
CA GLY A 369 1.43 32.69 14.95
C GLY A 369 0.22 31.79 15.20
N THR A 370 -0.87 32.41 15.64
CA THR A 370 -2.15 31.74 15.84
C THR A 370 -3.02 31.90 14.61
N HIS A 371 -3.52 30.78 14.09
CA HIS A 371 -4.27 30.72 12.84
C HIS A 371 -5.59 29.97 13.02
N ASN A 372 -6.64 30.51 12.42
CA ASN A 372 -7.92 29.83 12.23
C ASN A 372 -7.93 29.15 10.86
N VAL A 373 -7.96 27.82 10.83
CA VAL A 373 -7.94 27.03 9.60
C VAL A 373 -9.35 26.56 9.28
N THR A 374 -9.81 26.80 8.05
CA THR A 374 -11.11 26.34 7.55
C THR A 374 -10.96 25.65 6.21
N LEU A 375 -11.34 24.38 6.13
CA LEU A 375 -11.54 23.68 4.86
C LEU A 375 -13.01 23.70 4.46
N LYS A 376 -13.26 23.89 3.16
CA LYS A 376 -14.59 23.82 2.55
C LYS A 376 -14.54 22.89 1.35
N TYR A 377 -15.48 21.95 1.28
CA TYR A 377 -15.63 21.04 0.16
C TYR A 377 -16.70 21.55 -0.82
N SER A 378 -16.41 21.43 -2.11
CA SER A 378 -17.39 21.60 -3.18
C SER A 378 -17.14 20.56 -4.26
N THR A 379 -18.17 19.80 -4.65
CA THR A 379 -18.05 18.79 -5.71
C THR A 379 -17.55 19.45 -7.01
N PRO A 380 -16.38 19.04 -7.53
CA PRO A 380 -15.87 19.58 -8.78
C PRO A 380 -16.87 19.39 -9.92
N LEU A 381 -17.00 20.40 -10.79
CA LEU A 381 -17.87 20.40 -11.96
C LEU A 381 -19.39 20.32 -11.66
N LEU A 382 -19.82 20.40 -10.39
CA LEU A 382 -21.24 20.32 -10.06
C LEU A 382 -22.03 21.51 -10.62
N LYS A 383 -21.46 22.73 -10.56
CA LYS A 383 -22.13 23.94 -11.09
C LYS A 383 -22.21 23.89 -12.61
N GLU A 384 -21.11 23.50 -13.25
CA GLU A 384 -20.99 23.32 -14.69
C GLU A 384 -21.96 22.25 -15.19
N GLY A 385 -22.04 21.10 -14.50
CA GLY A 385 -22.99 20.03 -14.80
C GLY A 385 -24.45 20.47 -14.61
N ALA A 386 -24.76 21.23 -13.55
CA ALA A 386 -26.09 21.79 -13.35
C ALA A 386 -26.51 22.73 -14.49
N LEU A 387 -25.59 23.58 -14.97
CA LEU A 387 -25.83 24.46 -16.11
C LEU A 387 -26.11 23.67 -17.40
N VAL A 388 -25.34 22.61 -17.67
CA VAL A 388 -25.56 21.73 -18.83
C VAL A 388 -26.92 21.04 -18.74
N SER A 389 -27.30 20.52 -17.57
CA SER A 389 -28.61 19.90 -17.34
C SER A 389 -29.77 20.90 -17.56
N LEU A 390 -29.65 22.12 -17.04
CA LEU A 390 -30.65 23.18 -17.26
C LEU A 390 -30.78 23.55 -18.74
N ALA A 391 -29.67 23.65 -19.46
CA ALA A 391 -29.68 23.88 -20.90
C ALA A 391 -30.39 22.74 -21.65
N GLY A 392 -30.15 21.48 -21.25
CA GLY A 392 -30.84 20.32 -21.80
C GLY A 392 -32.36 20.37 -21.59
N VAL A 393 -32.81 20.71 -20.36
CA VAL A 393 -34.23 20.89 -20.06
C VAL A 393 -34.85 22.02 -20.89
N ALA A 394 -34.14 23.13 -21.06
CA ALA A 394 -34.61 24.25 -21.88
C ALA A 394 -34.77 23.86 -23.36
N ILE A 395 -33.80 23.12 -23.92
CA ILE A 395 -33.87 22.61 -25.30
C ILE A 395 -35.04 21.64 -25.46
N PHE A 396 -35.22 20.71 -24.51
CA PHE A 396 -36.32 19.75 -24.53
C PHE A 396 -37.69 20.46 -24.45
N ALA A 397 -37.84 21.43 -23.55
CA ALA A 397 -39.06 22.24 -23.46
C ALA A 397 -39.33 23.01 -24.75
N MET A 398 -38.30 23.59 -25.37
CA MET A 398 -38.41 24.27 -26.66
C MET A 398 -38.91 23.32 -27.76
N GLN A 399 -38.37 22.10 -27.85
CA GLN A 399 -38.83 21.08 -28.81
C GLN A 399 -40.30 20.69 -28.59
N LEU A 400 -40.75 20.54 -27.35
CA LEU A 400 -42.16 20.25 -27.05
C LEU A 400 -43.09 21.38 -27.50
N VAL A 401 -42.69 22.64 -27.32
CA VAL A 401 -43.45 23.81 -27.79
C VAL A 401 -43.52 23.83 -29.31
N ILE A 402 -42.40 23.60 -30.00
CA ILE A 402 -42.35 23.54 -31.47
C ILE A 402 -43.26 22.40 -31.99
N ASN A 403 -43.18 21.21 -31.40
CA ASN A 403 -44.01 20.07 -31.81
C ASN A 403 -45.50 20.28 -31.55
N LYS A 404 -45.88 20.95 -30.45
CA LYS A 404 -47.28 21.33 -30.19
C LYS A 404 -47.79 22.36 -31.19
N ARG A 405 -46.97 23.32 -31.61
CA ARG A 405 -47.35 24.30 -32.64
C ARG A 405 -47.55 23.62 -34.01
N LYS A 406 -46.62 22.75 -34.42
CA LYS A 406 -46.72 21.97 -35.68
C LYS A 406 -47.89 20.99 -35.75
N LYS A 407 -48.48 20.57 -34.62
CA LYS A 407 -49.67 19.71 -34.58
C LYS A 407 -50.99 20.50 -34.57
N ARG A 408 -50.93 21.82 -34.37
CA ARG A 408 -52.10 22.72 -34.35
C ARG A 408 -52.30 23.45 -35.67
N GLU A 409 -51.24 23.60 -36.46
CA GLU A 409 -51.29 23.79 -37.92
C GLU A 409 -51.58 22.44 -38.60
#